data_AF-A0A357GT29-F1
#
_entry.id   AF-A0A357GT29-F1
#
_cell.length_a   1.000
_cell.length_b   1.000
_cell.length_c   1.000
_cell.angle_alpha   90.00
_cell.angle_beta   90.00
_cell.angle_gamma   90.00
#
_symmetry.space_group_name_H-M   'P 1'
#
loop_
_entity.id
_entity.type
_entity.pdbx_description
1 polymer ?
#
loop_
_entity_poly.entity_id
_entity_poly.type
_entity_poly.pdbx_seq_one_letter_code
_entity_poly.pdbx_strand_id
1 'polypeptide(L)'
;MNRETLQEMGKRYPKVGPMLNITFKKDGIEALREFLNLGRRTGFVIFENPVIVLAVIESGRWEHDYNRVVRASFPMGYVWQDEIFLQRVAVGIESIRFTTAHPLNVLMTGRHKVQQENFVRILHECYGDLNYEGILPDFQLQLMGDLEIVHGFPQITFTLDSIPGHQTVIILDGWSGQIIIDGVPQQKAYSDPKEFHEIVRNLAYKYVDKITAPAQ
;
A
#
# COMPACT_ATOMS: atom_id res chain seq x y z
N MET A 1 -1.02 25.79 -9.86
CA MET A 1 -1.15 24.54 -10.64
C MET A 1 -2.51 23.94 -10.28
N ASN A 2 -3.41 23.70 -11.25
CA ASN A 2 -4.78 23.29 -10.94
C ASN A 2 -4.88 21.76 -10.70
N ARG A 3 -5.95 21.32 -10.02
CA ARG A 3 -6.21 19.92 -9.64
C ARG A 3 -6.22 18.96 -10.84
N GLU A 4 -6.65 19.44 -12.01
CA GLU A 4 -6.68 18.67 -13.26
C GLU A 4 -5.27 18.42 -13.81
N THR A 5 -4.36 19.39 -13.67
CA THR A 5 -2.94 19.24 -14.06
C THR A 5 -2.24 18.20 -13.18
N LEU A 6 -2.52 18.18 -11.87
CA LEU A 6 -1.99 17.15 -10.96
C LEU A 6 -2.54 15.75 -11.27
N GLN A 7 -3.80 15.64 -11.68
CA GLN A 7 -4.41 14.38 -12.11
C GLN A 7 -3.88 13.90 -13.47
N GLU A 8 -3.64 14.81 -14.43
CA GLU A 8 -2.97 14.46 -15.69
C GLU A 8 -1.49 14.09 -15.50
N MET A 9 -0.79 14.74 -14.56
CA MET A 9 0.57 14.35 -14.21
C MET A 9 0.59 12.98 -13.51
N GLY A 10 -0.41 12.65 -12.68
CA GLY A 10 -0.58 11.30 -12.15
C GLY A 10 -0.84 10.23 -13.24
N LYS A 11 -1.44 10.62 -14.37
CA LYS A 11 -1.60 9.74 -15.56
C LYS A 11 -0.33 9.63 -16.41
N ARG A 12 0.48 10.70 -16.51
CA ARG A 12 1.73 10.73 -17.28
C ARG A 12 2.94 10.19 -16.53
N TYR A 13 2.91 10.20 -15.20
CA TYR A 13 3.95 9.64 -14.33
C TYR A 13 3.33 8.54 -13.48
N PRO A 14 3.36 7.26 -13.92
CA PRO A 14 2.82 6.12 -13.17
C PRO A 14 3.52 5.86 -11.82
N LYS A 15 4.45 6.73 -11.41
CA LYS A 15 5.18 6.71 -10.14
C LYS A 15 4.58 7.66 -9.11
N VAL A 16 3.32 8.08 -9.21
CA VAL A 16 2.67 8.84 -8.14
C VAL A 16 1.70 7.91 -7.46
N GLY A 17 2.14 7.30 -6.35
CA GLY A 17 1.25 6.55 -5.48
C GLY A 17 0.06 7.41 -5.03
N PRO A 18 -1.02 6.80 -4.54
CA PRO A 18 -2.22 7.53 -4.23
C PRO A 18 -1.96 8.63 -3.18
N MET A 19 -2.65 9.76 -3.32
CA MET A 19 -2.52 10.88 -2.39
C MET A 19 -3.24 10.54 -1.08
N LEU A 20 -2.55 10.73 0.04
CA LEU A 20 -3.03 10.46 1.38
C LEU A 20 -3.22 11.76 2.17
N ASN A 21 -4.27 11.84 2.98
CA ASN A 21 -4.34 12.72 4.13
C ASN A 21 -3.76 11.98 5.33
N ILE A 22 -2.72 12.54 5.93
CA ILE A 22 -2.05 11.99 7.11
C ILE A 22 -2.27 12.98 8.25
N THR A 23 -2.95 12.50 9.28
CA THR A 23 -3.18 13.26 10.51
C THR A 23 -2.18 12.79 11.55
N PHE A 24 -1.41 13.72 12.10
CA PHE A 24 -0.45 13.46 13.17
C PHE A 24 -1.07 13.77 14.54
N LYS A 25 -0.59 13.07 15.58
CA LYS A 25 -1.02 13.29 16.97
C LYS A 25 -0.63 14.68 17.46
N LYS A 26 -1.24 15.14 18.55
CA LYS A 26 -0.94 16.45 19.19
C LYS A 26 0.50 16.59 19.69
N ASP A 27 1.22 15.50 19.84
CA ASP A 27 2.63 15.43 20.21
C ASP A 27 3.52 14.91 19.05
N GLY A 28 2.92 14.68 17.87
CA GLY A 28 3.56 14.04 16.72
C GLY A 28 4.41 14.95 15.81
N ILE A 29 4.83 16.14 16.26
CA ILE A 29 5.58 17.09 15.42
C ILE A 29 6.92 16.52 14.94
N GLU A 30 7.60 15.73 15.77
CA GLU A 30 8.86 15.07 15.36
C GLU A 30 8.63 14.03 14.27
N ALA A 31 7.50 13.30 14.31
CA ALA A 31 7.15 12.37 13.24
C ALA A 31 6.88 13.09 11.91
N LEU A 32 6.28 14.29 11.94
CA LEU A 32 6.14 15.12 10.73
C LEU A 32 7.50 15.62 10.21
N ARG A 33 8.42 16.01 11.10
CA ARG A 33 9.79 16.39 10.71
C ARG A 33 10.53 15.24 10.03
N GLU A 34 10.47 14.05 10.61
CA GLU A 34 11.04 12.83 10.02
C GLU A 34 10.44 12.57 8.64
N PHE A 35 9.12 12.75 8.48
CA PHE A 35 8.44 12.63 7.20
C PHE A 35 8.91 13.64 6.15
N LEU A 36 9.07 14.90 6.53
CA LEU A 36 9.60 15.93 5.65
C LEU A 36 11.05 15.63 5.24
N ASN A 37 11.87 15.20 6.19
CA ASN A 37 13.27 14.84 5.96
C ASN A 37 13.39 13.63 5.03
N LEU A 38 12.54 12.62 5.18
CA LEU A 38 12.48 11.48 4.27
C LEU A 38 12.17 11.95 2.85
N GLY A 39 11.11 12.76 2.67
CA GLY A 39 10.73 13.30 1.37
C GLY A 39 11.88 14.08 0.70
N ARG A 40 12.61 14.89 1.46
CA ARG A 40 13.78 15.63 0.97
C ARG A 40 14.96 14.74 0.58
N ARG A 41 15.23 13.69 1.36
CA ARG A 41 16.38 12.80 1.14
C ARG A 41 16.16 11.83 -0.02
N THR A 42 14.94 11.35 -0.19
CA THR A 42 14.68 10.20 -1.04
C THR A 42 13.76 10.50 -2.22
N GLY A 43 12.98 11.58 -2.16
CA GLY A 43 11.94 11.87 -3.15
C GLY A 43 10.75 10.89 -3.11
N PHE A 44 10.71 9.95 -2.17
CA PHE A 44 9.64 8.96 -2.04
C PHE A 44 8.44 9.43 -1.21
N VAL A 45 8.51 10.64 -0.66
CA VAL A 45 7.35 11.32 -0.05
C VAL A 45 7.21 12.66 -0.76
N ILE A 46 6.11 12.81 -1.50
CA ILE A 46 5.82 14.04 -2.23
C ILE A 46 4.65 14.71 -1.54
N PHE A 47 4.94 15.78 -0.79
CA PHE A 47 3.92 16.62 -0.17
C PHE A 47 3.20 17.47 -1.21
N GLU A 48 1.88 17.62 -1.08
CA GLU A 48 1.11 18.54 -1.92
C GLU A 48 1.58 19.99 -1.71
N ASN A 49 1.89 20.35 -0.46
CA ASN A 49 2.31 21.70 -0.06
C ASN A 49 3.50 21.66 0.92
N PRO A 50 4.73 21.35 0.45
CA PRO A 50 5.91 21.22 1.32
C PRO A 50 6.27 22.51 2.06
N VAL A 51 5.95 23.68 1.48
CA VAL A 51 6.19 25.00 2.11
C VAL A 51 5.29 25.18 3.33
N ILE A 52 4.02 24.76 3.25
CA ILE A 52 3.09 24.85 4.38
C ILE A 52 3.54 23.91 5.50
N VAL A 53 3.95 22.68 5.15
CA VAL A 53 4.49 21.71 6.11
C VAL A 53 5.70 22.28 6.85
N LEU A 54 6.63 22.91 6.13
CA LEU A 54 7.80 23.56 6.73
C LEU A 54 7.39 24.71 7.65
N ALA A 55 6.47 25.58 7.22
CA ALA A 55 5.99 26.70 8.04
C ALA A 55 5.31 26.22 9.34
N VAL A 56 4.57 25.12 9.30
CA VAL A 56 3.98 24.50 10.50
C VAL A 56 5.08 24.00 11.45
N ILE A 57 6.08 23.27 10.93
CA ILE A 57 7.20 22.76 11.71
C ILE A 57 8.00 23.90 12.37
N GLU A 58 8.29 24.96 11.62
CA GLU A 58 9.11 26.10 12.09
C GLU A 58 8.35 27.01 13.05
N SER A 59 7.05 27.21 12.84
CA SER A 59 6.23 28.05 13.71
C SER A 59 5.92 27.43 15.07
N GLY A 60 6.03 26.10 15.18
CA GLY A 60 5.66 25.35 16.39
C GLY A 60 4.17 25.38 16.73
N ARG A 61 3.32 25.94 15.86
CA ARG A 61 1.87 26.09 16.07
C ARG A 61 1.12 24.79 15.81
N TRP A 62 1.38 23.79 16.64
CA TRP A 62 0.86 22.44 16.49
C TRP A 62 -0.47 22.23 17.23
N GLU A 63 -0.93 23.22 17.99
CA GLU A 63 -2.17 23.18 18.77
C GLU A 63 -3.44 23.10 17.90
N HIS A 64 -3.36 23.46 16.62
CA HIS A 64 -4.52 23.48 15.73
C HIS A 64 -4.61 22.23 14.86
N ASP A 65 -5.82 21.65 14.78
CA ASP A 65 -6.08 20.42 14.01
C ASP A 65 -5.69 20.52 12.53
N TYR A 66 -5.85 21.69 11.91
CA TYR A 66 -5.49 21.90 10.50
C TYR A 66 -3.98 21.80 10.25
N ASN A 67 -3.15 22.12 11.24
CA ASN A 67 -1.68 22.02 11.14
C ASN A 67 -1.19 20.58 11.29
N ARG A 68 -2.04 19.70 11.83
CA ARG A 68 -1.72 18.28 12.04
C ARG A 68 -2.07 17.41 10.84
N VAL A 69 -2.75 17.96 9.84
CA VAL A 69 -3.15 17.23 8.63
C VAL A 69 -2.26 17.65 7.46
N VAL A 70 -1.52 16.71 6.90
CA VAL A 70 -0.72 16.94 5.69
C VAL A 70 -1.19 16.03 4.57
N ARG A 71 -0.98 16.48 3.34
CA ARG A 71 -1.22 15.68 2.15
C ARG A 71 0.08 15.27 1.51
N ALA A 72 0.26 13.97 1.31
CA ALA A 72 1.45 13.40 0.70
C ALA A 72 1.10 12.18 -0.15
N SER A 73 1.91 11.95 -1.18
CA SER A 73 1.88 10.72 -1.99
C SER A 73 3.17 9.95 -1.84
N PHE A 74 3.09 8.62 -2.04
CA PHE A 74 4.20 7.68 -1.87
C PHE A 74 4.49 6.97 -3.20
N PRO A 75 5.28 7.59 -4.07
CA PRO A 75 5.66 7.05 -5.37
C PRO A 75 6.01 5.57 -5.46
N MET A 76 6.73 5.03 -4.48
CA MET A 76 7.37 3.72 -4.63
C MET A 76 7.79 3.10 -3.29
N GLY A 77 6.87 2.69 -2.42
CA GLY A 77 7.06 1.60 -1.43
C GLY A 77 8.27 1.61 -0.51
N TYR A 78 9.04 2.69 -0.51
CA TYR A 78 10.41 2.74 0.02
C TYR A 78 10.42 2.54 1.52
N VAL A 79 9.26 2.74 2.12
CA VAL A 79 9.07 2.72 3.54
C VAL A 79 9.22 1.29 4.12
N TRP A 80 9.13 0.24 3.31
CA TRP A 80 9.56 -1.12 3.71
C TRP A 80 11.09 -1.31 3.79
N GLN A 81 11.91 -0.41 3.25
CA GLN A 81 13.38 -0.52 3.32
C GLN A 81 13.99 0.05 4.60
N ASP A 82 13.19 0.74 5.43
CA ASP A 82 13.62 1.32 6.72
C ASP A 82 12.53 1.11 7.78
N GLU A 83 12.45 -0.12 8.30
CA GLU A 83 11.51 -0.49 9.38
C GLU A 83 11.64 0.41 10.61
N ILE A 84 12.85 0.87 10.92
CA ILE A 84 13.11 1.75 12.05
C ILE A 84 12.46 3.11 11.82
N PHE A 85 12.57 3.66 10.61
CA PHE A 85 11.83 4.87 10.23
C PHE A 85 10.32 4.67 10.36
N LEU A 86 9.79 3.57 9.83
CA LEU A 86 8.37 3.23 9.92
C LEU A 86 7.84 3.29 11.35
N GLN A 87 8.54 2.60 12.26
CA GLN A 87 8.19 2.56 13.67
C GLN A 87 8.21 3.96 14.30
N ARG A 88 9.25 4.75 14.04
CA ARG A 88 9.38 6.11 14.59
C ARG A 88 8.22 7.00 14.16
N VAL A 89 7.81 6.93 12.91
CA VAL A 89 6.72 7.79 12.42
C VAL A 89 5.37 7.26 12.83
N ALA A 90 5.13 5.95 12.78
CA ALA A 90 3.86 5.34 13.16
C ALA A 90 3.40 5.80 14.55
N VAL A 91 4.34 5.95 15.49
CA VAL A 91 4.07 6.45 16.85
C VAL A 91 3.46 7.85 16.84
N GLY A 92 3.84 8.72 15.91
CA GLY A 92 3.33 10.09 15.82
C GLY A 92 2.13 10.28 14.89
N ILE A 93 1.70 9.24 14.18
CA ILE A 93 0.52 9.28 13.30
C ILE A 93 -0.75 8.93 14.08
N GLU A 94 -1.78 9.74 13.89
CA GLU A 94 -3.13 9.50 14.42
C GLU A 94 -4.00 8.75 13.41
N SER A 95 -3.95 9.13 12.13
CA SER A 95 -4.66 8.41 11.07
C SER A 95 -4.08 8.68 9.69
N ILE A 96 -4.34 7.75 8.76
CA ILE A 96 -4.01 7.88 7.34
C ILE A 96 -5.26 7.57 6.52
N ARG A 97 -5.56 8.39 5.51
CA ARG A 97 -6.70 8.18 4.61
C ARG A 97 -6.28 8.47 3.17
N PHE A 98 -6.63 7.61 2.23
CA PHE A 98 -6.59 7.98 0.82
C PHE A 98 -7.54 9.15 0.58
N THR A 99 -7.10 10.13 -0.20
CA THR A 99 -7.90 11.33 -0.55
C THR A 99 -9.09 10.99 -1.46
N THR A 100 -9.04 9.85 -2.14
CA THR A 100 -10.10 9.31 -2.98
C THR A 100 -10.79 8.13 -2.29
N ALA A 101 -11.94 7.71 -2.83
CA ALA A 101 -12.59 6.47 -2.42
C ALA A 101 -11.70 5.28 -2.83
N HIS A 102 -10.87 4.80 -1.90
CA HIS A 102 -9.95 3.69 -2.08
C HIS A 102 -10.44 2.46 -1.30
N PRO A 103 -10.41 1.24 -1.85
CA PRO A 103 -10.92 0.04 -1.16
C PRO A 103 -10.21 -0.25 0.18
N LEU A 104 -8.93 0.13 0.30
CA LEU A 104 -8.13 -0.06 1.51
C LEU A 104 -8.35 1.01 2.61
N ASN A 105 -9.11 2.09 2.34
CA ASN A 105 -9.35 3.17 3.33
C ASN A 105 -9.85 2.66 4.69
N VAL A 106 -10.72 1.64 4.65
CA VAL A 106 -11.37 1.11 5.85
C VAL A 106 -10.39 0.28 6.69
N LEU A 107 -9.35 -0.31 6.08
CA LEU A 107 -8.26 -0.94 6.83
C LEU A 107 -7.50 0.11 7.65
N MET A 108 -7.24 1.29 7.06
CA MET A 108 -6.44 2.34 7.69
C MET A 108 -7.13 3.10 8.82
N THR A 109 -8.47 3.16 8.81
CA THR A 109 -9.22 4.08 9.67
C THR A 109 -10.36 3.45 10.45
N GLY A 110 -10.66 2.17 10.18
CA GLY A 110 -11.68 1.43 10.89
C GLY A 110 -11.25 1.05 12.31
N ARG A 111 -12.23 0.81 13.18
CA ARG A 111 -11.99 0.03 14.41
C ARG A 111 -11.73 -1.43 14.03
N HIS A 112 -11.06 -2.18 14.90
CA HIS A 112 -10.68 -3.59 14.63
C HIS A 112 -11.79 -4.44 14.00
N LYS A 113 -13.02 -4.39 14.53
CA LYS A 113 -14.17 -5.11 13.95
C LYS A 113 -14.44 -4.73 12.48
N VAL A 114 -14.42 -3.44 12.17
CA VAL A 114 -14.68 -2.91 10.82
C VAL A 114 -13.51 -3.22 9.89
N GLN A 115 -12.27 -3.21 10.39
CA GLN A 115 -11.10 -3.64 9.64
C GLN A 115 -11.21 -5.11 9.22
N GLN A 116 -11.62 -5.98 10.15
CA GLN A 116 -11.82 -7.41 9.89
C GLN A 116 -12.97 -7.66 8.88
N GLU A 117 -14.10 -6.97 9.03
CA GLU A 117 -15.21 -7.06 8.05
C GLU A 117 -14.76 -6.63 6.64
N ASN A 118 -13.98 -5.56 6.54
CA ASN A 118 -13.45 -5.09 5.26
C ASN A 118 -12.38 -6.03 4.69
N PHE A 119 -11.53 -6.62 5.53
CA PHE A 119 -10.59 -7.65 5.13
C PHE A 119 -11.32 -8.85 4.54
N VAL A 120 -12.33 -9.40 5.23
CA VAL A 120 -13.13 -10.54 4.71
C VAL A 120 -13.79 -10.19 3.37
N ARG A 121 -14.29 -8.96 3.23
CA ARG A 121 -14.84 -8.47 1.97
C ARG A 121 -13.79 -8.44 0.84
N ILE A 122 -12.64 -7.81 1.08
CA ILE A 122 -11.55 -7.73 0.09
C ILE A 122 -11.06 -9.13 -0.27
N LEU A 123 -10.90 -9.99 0.74
CA LEU A 123 -10.48 -11.37 0.59
C LEU A 123 -11.46 -12.11 -0.32
N HIS A 124 -12.76 -12.07 -0.05
CA HIS A 124 -13.78 -12.68 -0.89
C HIS A 124 -13.81 -12.10 -2.32
N GLU A 125 -13.71 -10.78 -2.47
CA GLU A 125 -13.65 -10.10 -3.76
C GLU A 125 -12.41 -10.49 -4.58
N CYS A 126 -11.27 -10.70 -3.92
CA CYS A 126 -9.98 -11.10 -4.51
C CYS A 126 -9.85 -12.62 -4.73
N TYR A 127 -10.61 -13.44 -3.99
CA TYR A 127 -10.73 -14.86 -4.24
C TYR A 127 -11.59 -15.14 -5.46
N GLY A 128 -12.69 -14.41 -5.64
CA GLY A 128 -13.57 -14.50 -6.81
C GLY A 128 -13.85 -15.94 -7.31
N ASP A 129 -14.09 -16.07 -8.61
CA ASP A 129 -14.10 -17.36 -9.33
C ASP A 129 -12.68 -17.76 -9.75
N LEU A 130 -11.69 -17.66 -8.85
CA LEU A 130 -10.35 -18.21 -9.10
C LEU A 130 -10.38 -19.75 -9.05
N ASN A 131 -11.26 -20.37 -9.84
CA ASN A 131 -11.22 -21.78 -10.19
C ASN A 131 -10.10 -21.97 -11.21
N TYR A 132 -8.86 -22.08 -10.72
CA TYR A 132 -7.70 -22.48 -11.53
C TYR A 132 -7.66 -23.98 -11.83
N GLU A 133 -8.69 -24.72 -11.41
CA GLU A 133 -8.93 -26.11 -11.81
C GLU A 133 -9.01 -26.20 -13.34
N GLY A 134 -7.90 -26.57 -13.99
CA GLY A 134 -7.93 -26.90 -15.42
C GLY A 134 -6.73 -26.48 -16.26
N ILE A 135 -5.73 -25.78 -15.73
CA ILE A 135 -4.54 -25.45 -16.54
C ILE A 135 -3.62 -26.67 -16.73
N LEU A 136 -3.47 -27.52 -15.71
CA LEU A 136 -2.80 -28.83 -15.79
C LEU A 136 -3.42 -29.81 -14.77
N PRO A 137 -3.49 -31.13 -15.05
CA PRO A 137 -4.10 -32.13 -14.18
C PRO A 137 -3.55 -32.18 -12.74
N ASP A 138 -2.29 -31.76 -12.54
CA ASP A 138 -1.58 -31.82 -11.24
C ASP A 138 -1.22 -30.44 -10.67
N PHE A 139 -1.68 -29.35 -11.31
CA PHE A 139 -1.39 -27.99 -10.86
C PHE A 139 -2.55 -27.46 -10.01
N GLN A 140 -2.31 -27.35 -8.70
CA GLN A 140 -3.22 -26.73 -7.76
C GLN A 140 -2.63 -25.41 -7.28
N LEU A 141 -3.48 -24.37 -7.24
CA LEU A 141 -3.15 -23.09 -6.65
C LEU A 141 -3.97 -22.89 -5.39
N GLN A 142 -3.29 -22.66 -4.29
CA GLN A 142 -3.90 -22.25 -3.04
C GLN A 142 -3.57 -20.78 -2.81
N LEU A 143 -4.61 -19.95 -2.68
CA LEU A 143 -4.49 -18.59 -2.20
C LEU A 143 -4.90 -18.61 -0.72
N MET A 144 -4.09 -18.04 0.16
CA MET A 144 -4.41 -17.77 1.56
C MET A 144 -4.28 -16.28 1.81
N GLY A 145 -5.04 -15.71 2.74
CA GLY A 145 -4.96 -14.28 3.05
C GLY A 145 -5.07 -14.02 4.54
N ASP A 146 -4.22 -13.11 5.04
CA ASP A 146 -4.15 -12.69 6.44
C ASP A 146 -4.13 -11.16 6.54
N LEU A 147 -4.81 -10.61 7.55
CA LEU A 147 -4.71 -9.19 7.92
C LEU A 147 -3.68 -9.02 9.03
N GLU A 148 -2.63 -8.26 8.75
CA GLU A 148 -1.53 -8.03 9.67
C GLU A 148 -1.39 -6.54 9.99
N ILE A 149 -0.91 -6.22 11.21
CA ILE A 149 -0.53 -4.86 11.60
C ILE A 149 1.00 -4.83 11.76
N VAL A 150 1.70 -4.30 10.76
CA VAL A 150 3.16 -4.21 10.75
C VAL A 150 3.57 -2.78 11.08
N HIS A 151 4.32 -2.61 12.15
CA HIS A 151 4.76 -1.30 12.65
C HIS A 151 3.63 -0.27 12.83
N GLY A 152 2.41 -0.72 13.16
CA GLY A 152 1.23 0.14 13.33
C GLY A 152 0.45 0.43 12.05
N PHE A 153 0.87 -0.12 10.91
CA PHE A 153 0.16 -0.01 9.64
C PHE A 153 -0.46 -1.35 9.22
N PRO A 154 -1.74 -1.37 8.81
CA PRO A 154 -2.39 -2.57 8.35
C PRO A 154 -1.93 -2.95 6.94
N GLN A 155 -1.81 -4.25 6.69
CA GLN A 155 -1.57 -4.83 5.37
C GLN A 155 -2.36 -6.12 5.23
N ILE A 156 -2.73 -6.48 4.00
CA ILE A 156 -3.25 -7.82 3.71
C ILE A 156 -2.16 -8.60 3.00
N THR A 157 -1.74 -9.70 3.61
CA THR A 157 -0.75 -10.61 3.04
C THR A 157 -1.48 -11.77 2.41
N PHE A 158 -1.22 -12.01 1.12
CA PHE A 158 -1.72 -13.15 0.39
C PHE A 158 -0.57 -14.10 0.07
N THR A 159 -0.77 -15.38 0.30
CA THR A 159 0.18 -16.43 -0.05
C THR A 159 -0.40 -17.23 -1.21
N LEU A 160 0.31 -17.24 -2.34
CA LEU A 160 0.01 -18.06 -3.50
C LEU A 160 0.96 -19.25 -3.51
N ASP A 161 0.43 -20.43 -3.18
CA ASP A 161 1.16 -21.68 -3.20
C ASP A 161 0.75 -22.51 -4.42
N SER A 162 1.74 -23.07 -5.11
CA SER A 162 1.56 -24.06 -6.16
C SER A 162 2.10 -25.40 -5.73
N ILE A 163 1.48 -26.48 -6.20
CA ILE A 163 2.07 -27.82 -6.17
C ILE A 163 2.81 -28.01 -7.51
N PRO A 164 4.15 -28.24 -7.54
CA PRO A 164 5.00 -28.81 -6.49
C PRO A 164 5.93 -27.79 -5.79
N GLY A 165 5.41 -26.96 -4.88
CA GLY A 165 6.17 -26.27 -3.84
C GLY A 165 6.68 -24.86 -4.16
N HIS A 166 6.18 -24.17 -5.20
CA HIS A 166 6.50 -22.74 -5.35
C HIS A 166 5.51 -21.88 -4.58
N GLN A 167 6.05 -20.98 -3.76
CA GLN A 167 5.31 -20.01 -2.97
C GLN A 167 5.66 -18.60 -3.45
N THR A 168 4.65 -17.75 -3.62
CA THR A 168 4.81 -16.30 -3.80
C THR A 168 3.96 -15.56 -2.79
N VAL A 169 4.53 -14.52 -2.20
CA VAL A 169 3.85 -13.63 -1.25
C VAL A 169 3.43 -12.35 -1.98
N ILE A 170 2.16 -11.99 -1.87
CA ILE A 170 1.58 -10.76 -2.43
C ILE A 170 1.04 -9.93 -1.26
N ILE A 171 1.54 -8.71 -1.07
CA ILE A 171 1.08 -7.82 0.00
C ILE A 171 0.30 -6.66 -0.61
N LEU A 172 -0.92 -6.44 -0.12
CA LEU A 172 -1.66 -5.19 -0.30
C LEU A 172 -1.36 -4.28 0.88
N ASP A 173 -0.48 -3.31 0.67
CA ASP A 173 -0.03 -2.40 1.71
C ASP A 173 -1.12 -1.35 2.00
N GLY A 174 -1.75 -1.44 3.17
CA GLY A 174 -2.95 -0.69 3.48
C GLY A 174 -2.75 0.81 3.53
N TRP A 175 -1.55 1.26 3.91
CA TRP A 175 -1.27 2.70 4.10
C TRP A 175 -0.73 3.37 2.85
N SER A 176 0.08 2.68 2.04
CA SER A 176 0.58 3.23 0.76
C SER A 176 -0.35 2.92 -0.43
N GLY A 177 -1.18 1.89 -0.31
CA GLY A 177 -1.99 1.35 -1.39
C GLY A 177 -1.20 0.48 -2.38
N GLN A 178 0.07 0.22 -2.12
CA GLN A 178 0.92 -0.49 -3.06
C GLN A 178 0.74 -2.01 -3.02
N ILE A 179 0.95 -2.64 -4.18
CA ILE A 179 1.08 -4.08 -4.28
C ILE A 179 2.56 -4.45 -4.23
N ILE A 180 2.93 -5.41 -3.40
CA ILE A 180 4.29 -5.93 -3.27
C ILE A 180 4.23 -7.42 -3.59
N ILE A 181 5.16 -7.93 -4.42
CA ILE A 181 5.24 -9.34 -4.78
C ILE A 181 6.64 -9.81 -4.46
N ASP A 182 6.78 -10.81 -3.59
CA ASP A 182 8.07 -11.36 -3.11
C ASP A 182 9.05 -10.26 -2.66
N GLY A 183 8.54 -9.29 -1.90
CA GLY A 183 9.31 -8.14 -1.41
C GLY A 183 9.59 -7.04 -2.45
N VAL A 184 9.14 -7.22 -3.70
CA VAL A 184 9.34 -6.25 -4.79
C VAL A 184 8.09 -5.38 -4.97
N PRO A 185 8.17 -4.06 -4.73
CA PRO A 185 7.05 -3.16 -4.95
C PRO A 185 6.69 -3.05 -6.44
N GLN A 186 5.41 -3.20 -6.76
CA GLN A 186 4.90 -3.10 -8.12
C GLN A 186 4.71 -1.64 -8.53
N GLN A 187 4.77 -1.35 -9.83
CA GLN A 187 4.62 0.02 -10.35
C GLN A 187 3.20 0.58 -10.19
N LYS A 188 2.21 -0.27 -9.93
CA LYS A 188 0.80 0.09 -9.84
C LYS A 188 0.31 -0.13 -8.41
N ALA A 189 -0.38 0.88 -7.88
CA ALA A 189 -1.10 0.76 -6.61
C ALA A 189 -2.38 -0.06 -6.83
N TYR A 190 -2.78 -0.80 -5.80
CA TYR A 190 -4.04 -1.55 -5.78
C TYR A 190 -5.22 -0.60 -5.83
N SER A 191 -6.00 -0.61 -6.92
CA SER A 191 -7.18 0.24 -7.03
C SER A 191 -8.50 -0.53 -7.02
N ASP A 192 -8.49 -1.79 -7.45
CA ASP A 192 -9.65 -2.67 -7.42
C ASP A 192 -9.28 -4.18 -7.40
N PRO A 193 -10.24 -5.07 -7.05
CA PRO A 193 -9.99 -6.52 -7.02
C PRO A 193 -9.67 -7.16 -8.38
N LYS A 194 -10.09 -6.57 -9.51
CA LYS A 194 -9.80 -7.13 -10.84
C LYS A 194 -8.31 -7.06 -11.16
N GLU A 195 -7.65 -5.97 -10.73
CA GLU A 195 -6.19 -5.84 -10.85
C GLU A 195 -5.46 -6.93 -10.07
N PHE A 196 -5.97 -7.28 -8.89
CA PHE A 196 -5.44 -8.40 -8.11
C PHE A 196 -5.61 -9.73 -8.84
N HIS A 197 -6.78 -9.99 -9.43
CA HIS A 197 -7.00 -11.20 -10.24
C HIS A 197 -6.05 -11.30 -11.43
N GLU A 198 -5.76 -10.21 -12.12
CA GLU A 198 -4.79 -10.19 -13.22
C GLU A 198 -3.38 -10.53 -12.74
N ILE A 199 -2.98 -10.02 -11.57
CA ILE A 199 -1.68 -10.31 -10.96
C ILE A 199 -1.58 -11.80 -10.60
N VAL A 200 -2.56 -12.35 -9.89
CA VAL A 200 -2.58 -13.77 -9.52
C VAL A 200 -2.57 -14.65 -10.77
N ARG A 201 -3.36 -14.30 -11.79
CA ARG A 201 -3.39 -15.04 -13.06
C ARG A 201 -2.05 -15.01 -13.79
N ASN A 202 -1.39 -13.86 -13.84
CA ASN A 202 -0.08 -13.73 -14.47
C ASN A 202 1.00 -14.51 -13.70
N LEU A 203 0.92 -14.56 -12.37
CA LEU A 203 1.82 -15.39 -11.55
C LEU A 203 1.55 -16.88 -11.77
N ALA A 204 0.28 -17.28 -11.82
CA ALA A 204 -0.14 -18.65 -12.14
C ALA A 204 0.42 -19.13 -13.48
N TYR A 205 0.26 -18.34 -14.55
CA TYR A 205 0.82 -18.69 -15.86
C TYR A 205 2.35 -18.80 -15.84
N LYS A 206 3.05 -17.91 -15.13
CA LYS A 206 4.51 -18.02 -14.97
C LYS A 206 4.95 -19.31 -14.29
N TYR A 207 4.17 -19.82 -13.33
CA TYR A 207 4.45 -21.12 -12.71
C TYR A 207 4.24 -22.28 -13.68
N VAL A 208 3.13 -22.25 -14.43
CA VAL A 208 2.84 -23.25 -15.47
C VAL A 208 3.93 -23.26 -16.53
N ASP A 209 4.38 -22.10 -17.01
CA ASP A 209 5.46 -21.99 -17.98
C ASP A 209 6.78 -22.59 -17.46
N LYS A 210 7.10 -22.35 -16.17
CA LYS A 210 8.30 -22.93 -15.53
C LYS A 210 8.25 -24.46 -15.45
N ILE A 211 7.07 -25.03 -15.16
CA ILE A 211 6.88 -26.48 -15.02
C ILE A 211 6.82 -27.18 -16.38
N THR A 212 6.28 -26.50 -17.39
CA THR A 212 6.12 -27.04 -18.76
C THR A 212 7.31 -26.76 -19.67
N ALA A 213 8.23 -25.87 -19.26
CA ALA A 213 9.47 -25.65 -19.99
C ALA A 213 10.30 -26.95 -20.04
N PRO A 214 10.78 -27.37 -21.22
CA PRO A 214 11.65 -28.55 -21.32
C PRO A 214 12.93 -28.29 -20.52
N ALA A 215 13.31 -29.25 -19.67
CA ALA A 215 14.53 -29.20 -18.89
C ALA A 215 15.74 -28.90 -19.81
N GLN A 216 16.42 -27.79 -19.56
CA GLN A 216 17.69 -27.44 -20.21
C GLN A 216 18.86 -28.11 -19.50
#